data_AF-A0A2X0XCB1-F1
#
_entry.id   AF-A0A2X0XCB1-F1
#
_cell.length_a   1.000
_cell.length_b   1.000
_cell.length_c   1.000
_cell.angle_alpha   90.00
_cell.angle_beta   90.00
_cell.angle_gamma   90.00
#
_symmetry.space_group_name_H-M   'P 1'
#
loop_
_entity.id
_entity.type
_entity.pdbx_description
1 polymer ?
#
loop_
_entity_poly.entity_id
_entity_poly.type
_entity_poly.pdbx_seq_one_letter_code
_entity_poly.pdbx_strand_id
1 'polypeptide(L)'
;MNTYKLDHLEEVHIWKFTTDKYKNYINLFTSWLSNTEYKYMAQLKNKNRQQAFIISRGIIKQIISMYLGHSPATIEIFYTSYMKPYLKNQFLYFNISHSADLVLIALARKPVGIDIEKLRDIEDYDRTAALFLSDKEKRLLYNNETSFLKKNTFFEIWTHKEAVVKALGYGLHFPLHKINILHSKHQFLNTIYIKNKIYTVRNILIDKNYRSAICKEGKIHEIHIFQFENLSN
;
A
#
# COMPACT_ATOMS: atom_id res chain seq x y z
N MET A 1 -17.87 19.59 3.94
CA MET A 1 -16.72 18.68 3.74
C MET A 1 -16.19 18.89 2.33
N ASN A 2 -14.89 19.15 2.17
CA ASN A 2 -14.27 19.19 0.85
C ASN A 2 -14.37 17.78 0.22
N THR A 3 -15.05 17.68 -0.92
CA THR A 3 -15.09 16.45 -1.71
C THR A 3 -13.81 16.35 -2.53
N TYR A 4 -13.13 15.21 -2.44
CA TYR A 4 -11.98 14.90 -3.28
C TYR A 4 -12.46 14.09 -4.48
N LYS A 5 -11.79 14.24 -5.62
CA LYS A 5 -12.16 13.54 -6.84
C LYS A 5 -10.90 13.06 -7.55
N LEU A 6 -11.02 11.92 -8.23
CA LEU A 6 -10.07 11.48 -9.25
C LEU A 6 -10.65 11.91 -10.60
N ASP A 7 -10.09 12.95 -11.19
CA ASP A 7 -10.62 13.58 -12.39
C ASP A 7 -10.44 12.70 -13.63
N HIS A 8 -9.35 11.93 -13.71
CA HIS A 8 -9.11 11.04 -14.85
C HIS A 8 -8.53 9.67 -14.49
N LEU A 9 -8.56 8.74 -15.46
CA LEU A 9 -8.14 7.34 -15.29
C LEU A 9 -6.64 7.17 -15.02
N GLU A 10 -5.81 8.17 -15.30
CA GLU A 10 -4.35 8.12 -15.14
C GLU A 10 -3.85 8.77 -13.84
N GLU A 11 -4.77 9.12 -12.93
CA GLU A 11 -4.47 9.77 -11.66
C GLU A 11 -4.41 8.77 -10.50
N VAL A 12 -3.54 9.04 -9.53
CA VAL A 12 -3.46 8.31 -8.26
C VAL A 12 -3.37 9.31 -7.11
N HIS A 13 -4.24 9.15 -6.12
CA HIS A 13 -4.15 9.87 -4.86
C HIS A 13 -3.55 8.97 -3.79
N ILE A 14 -2.62 9.50 -3.01
CA ILE A 14 -1.96 8.77 -1.93
C ILE A 14 -2.12 9.57 -0.65
N TRP A 15 -2.67 8.95 0.36
CA TRP A 15 -2.77 9.53 1.70
C TRP A 15 -1.76 8.88 2.61
N LYS A 16 -1.09 9.68 3.43
CA LYS A 16 -0.19 9.20 4.47
C LYS A 16 -0.62 9.70 5.84
N PHE A 17 -0.47 8.86 6.87
CA PHE A 17 -0.76 9.19 8.26
C PHE A 17 -0.04 8.26 9.23
N THR A 18 0.06 8.70 10.48
CA THR A 18 0.50 7.86 11.61
C THR A 18 -0.66 7.67 12.59
N THR A 19 -0.70 6.54 13.28
CA THR A 19 -1.82 6.25 14.19
C THR A 19 -1.76 7.04 15.50
N ASP A 20 -0.55 7.40 15.96
CA ASP A 20 -0.37 7.99 17.30
C ASP A 20 -1.07 9.34 17.49
N LYS A 21 -1.13 10.16 16.44
CA LYS A 21 -1.77 11.49 16.47
C LYS A 21 -3.29 11.42 16.73
N TYR A 22 -3.93 10.28 16.50
CA TYR A 22 -5.40 10.16 16.48
C TYR A 22 -5.98 9.28 17.60
N LYS A 23 -5.20 9.01 18.65
CA LYS A 23 -5.66 8.23 19.82
C LYS A 23 -6.90 8.82 20.49
N ASN A 24 -7.07 10.15 20.48
CA ASN A 24 -8.23 10.81 21.07
C ASN A 24 -9.55 10.54 20.30
N TYR A 25 -9.48 10.04 19.06
CA TYR A 25 -10.65 9.73 18.24
C TYR A 25 -11.08 8.26 18.28
N ILE A 26 -10.46 7.43 19.13
CA ILE A 26 -10.77 5.98 19.21
C ILE A 26 -12.27 5.72 19.37
N ASN A 27 -12.96 6.46 20.25
CA ASN A 27 -14.40 6.25 20.48
C ASN A 27 -15.23 6.56 19.23
N LEU A 28 -14.91 7.67 18.54
CA LEU A 28 -15.54 8.05 17.28
C LEU A 28 -15.28 6.98 16.19
N PHE A 29 -14.03 6.56 16.02
CA PHE A 29 -13.70 5.55 15.03
C PHE A 29 -14.27 4.18 15.34
N THR A 30 -14.44 3.85 16.62
CA THR A 30 -15.10 2.60 17.03
C THR A 30 -16.57 2.60 16.63
N SER A 31 -17.27 3.75 16.72
CA SER A 31 -18.67 3.85 16.30
C SER A 31 -18.87 3.74 14.78
N TRP A 32 -17.80 3.87 13.99
CA TRP A 32 -17.81 3.69 12.54
C TRP A 32 -17.45 2.27 12.08
N LEU A 33 -17.07 1.37 12.99
CA LEU A 33 -16.77 -0.01 12.64
C LEU A 33 -18.07 -0.74 12.25
N SER A 34 -18.00 -1.48 11.16
CA SER A 34 -19.03 -2.48 10.85
C SER A 34 -18.97 -3.63 11.85
N ASN A 35 -20.03 -4.44 11.91
CA ASN A 35 -20.07 -5.60 12.79
C ASN A 35 -18.92 -6.60 12.54
N THR A 36 -18.51 -6.78 11.27
CA THR A 36 -17.39 -7.66 10.90
C THR A 36 -16.05 -7.08 11.37
N GLU A 37 -15.84 -5.78 11.22
CA GLU A 37 -14.63 -5.08 11.68
C GLU A 37 -14.55 -5.05 13.21
N TYR A 38 -15.67 -4.85 13.89
CA TYR A 38 -15.74 -4.90 15.35
C TYR A 38 -15.38 -6.30 15.88
N LYS A 39 -15.95 -7.35 15.29
CA LYS A 39 -15.62 -8.74 15.63
C LYS A 39 -14.14 -9.06 15.42
N TYR A 40 -13.55 -8.63 14.30
CA TYR A 40 -12.12 -8.78 14.05
C TYR A 40 -11.28 -8.03 15.09
N MET A 41 -11.63 -6.77 15.38
CA MET A 41 -10.94 -5.96 16.40
C MET A 41 -10.97 -6.64 17.78
N ALA A 42 -12.12 -7.16 18.19
CA ALA A 42 -12.30 -7.84 19.48
C ALA A 42 -11.44 -9.12 19.63
N GLN A 43 -11.05 -9.75 18.53
CA GLN A 43 -10.17 -10.93 18.54
C GLN A 43 -8.69 -10.58 18.71
N LEU A 44 -8.28 -9.32 18.50
CA LEU A 44 -6.90 -8.89 18.68
C LEU A 44 -6.55 -8.89 20.17
N LYS A 45 -5.61 -9.73 20.58
CA LYS A 45 -5.22 -9.89 21.99
C LYS A 45 -4.54 -8.67 22.61
N ASN A 46 -3.92 -7.82 21.79
CA ASN A 46 -3.07 -6.73 22.24
C ASN A 46 -3.78 -5.37 22.08
N LYS A 47 -3.88 -4.61 23.16
CA LYS A 47 -4.56 -3.30 23.20
C LYS A 47 -3.97 -2.30 22.21
N ASN A 48 -2.64 -2.24 22.04
CA ASN A 48 -2.01 -1.35 21.07
C ASN A 48 -2.39 -1.74 19.63
N ARG A 49 -2.48 -3.05 19.34
CA ARG A 49 -2.95 -3.54 18.03
C ARG A 49 -4.43 -3.23 17.79
N GLN A 50 -5.28 -3.36 18.81
CA GLN A 50 -6.68 -2.95 18.73
C GLN A 50 -6.80 -1.46 18.40
N GLN A 51 -6.10 -0.60 19.15
CA GLN A 51 -6.10 0.85 18.93
C GLN A 51 -5.58 1.21 17.53
N ALA A 52 -4.45 0.64 17.10
CA ALA A 52 -3.90 0.87 15.77
C ALA A 52 -4.87 0.46 14.66
N PHE A 53 -5.58 -0.67 14.84
CA PHE A 53 -6.62 -1.10 13.91
C PHE A 53 -7.79 -0.13 13.86
N ILE A 54 -8.34 0.27 15.01
CA ILE A 54 -9.47 1.21 15.09
C ILE A 54 -9.12 2.53 14.41
N ILE A 55 -7.97 3.10 14.76
CA ILE A 55 -7.51 4.39 14.23
C ILE A 55 -7.28 4.29 12.73
N SER A 56 -6.53 3.28 12.28
CA SER A 56 -6.27 3.09 10.86
C SER A 56 -7.58 2.92 10.10
N ARG A 57 -8.51 2.10 10.61
CA ARG A 57 -9.79 1.85 9.94
C ARG A 57 -10.66 3.09 9.87
N GLY A 58 -10.75 3.86 10.95
CA GLY A 58 -11.49 5.11 11.00
C GLY A 58 -10.97 6.13 9.98
N ILE A 59 -9.65 6.30 9.89
CA ILE A 59 -9.01 7.20 8.92
C ILE A 59 -9.21 6.70 7.48
N ILE A 60 -9.08 5.39 7.23
CA ILE A 60 -9.37 4.80 5.91
C ILE A 60 -10.81 5.12 5.49
N LYS A 61 -11.78 4.90 6.38
CA LYS A 61 -13.19 5.18 6.10
C LYS A 61 -13.44 6.67 5.88
N GLN A 62 -12.85 7.55 6.69
CA GLN A 62 -12.91 8.99 6.49
C GLN A 62 -12.39 9.41 5.12
N ILE A 63 -11.19 8.93 4.74
CA ILE A 63 -10.59 9.26 3.45
C ILE A 63 -11.49 8.77 2.32
N ILE A 64 -11.94 7.51 2.34
CA ILE A 64 -12.85 6.98 1.31
C ILE A 64 -14.15 7.79 1.24
N SER A 65 -14.70 8.20 2.38
CA SER A 65 -15.94 8.97 2.45
C SER A 65 -15.81 10.33 1.74
N MET A 66 -14.63 10.95 1.78
CA MET A 66 -14.33 12.20 1.07
C MET A 66 -14.38 12.06 -0.46
N TYR A 67 -14.20 10.84 -1.00
CA TYR A 67 -14.33 10.55 -2.45
C TYR A 67 -15.73 10.09 -2.84
N LEU A 68 -16.47 9.45 -1.93
CA LEU A 68 -17.79 8.90 -2.20
C LEU A 68 -18.94 9.84 -1.84
N GLY A 69 -18.69 10.88 -1.04
CA GLY A 69 -19.75 11.78 -0.55
C GLY A 69 -20.70 11.09 0.44
N HIS A 70 -20.24 10.06 1.14
CA HIS A 70 -21.01 9.33 2.15
C HIS A 70 -20.46 9.58 3.55
N SER A 71 -21.21 9.16 4.59
CA SER A 71 -20.70 9.18 5.96
C SER A 71 -19.65 8.06 6.16
N PRO A 72 -18.54 8.31 6.88
CA PRO A 72 -17.55 7.27 7.20
C PRO A 72 -18.17 6.01 7.81
N ALA A 73 -19.17 6.15 8.69
CA ALA A 73 -19.85 5.03 9.34
C ALA A 73 -20.57 4.10 8.36
N THR A 74 -20.96 4.62 7.18
CA THR A 74 -21.67 3.86 6.13
C THR A 74 -20.75 3.17 5.13
N ILE A 75 -19.43 3.42 5.21
CA ILE A 75 -18.45 2.80 4.32
C ILE A 75 -18.24 1.34 4.73
N GLU A 76 -18.64 0.42 3.84
CA GLU A 76 -18.38 -1.01 3.98
C GLU A 76 -17.15 -1.43 3.18
N ILE A 77 -16.19 -2.06 3.85
CA ILE A 77 -14.97 -2.59 3.23
C ILE A 77 -15.05 -4.12 3.23
N PHE A 78 -15.01 -4.68 2.03
CA PHE A 78 -15.04 -6.12 1.79
C PHE A 78 -13.63 -6.66 1.55
N TYR A 79 -13.49 -7.98 1.60
CA TYR A 79 -12.21 -8.66 1.36
C TYR A 79 -12.39 -9.76 0.33
N THR A 80 -11.44 -9.84 -0.60
CA THR A 80 -11.35 -10.96 -1.54
C THR A 80 -10.91 -12.24 -0.81
N SER A 81 -10.93 -13.39 -1.49
CA SER A 81 -10.37 -14.65 -0.97
C SER A 81 -8.88 -14.56 -0.60
N TYR A 82 -8.16 -13.59 -1.18
CA TYR A 82 -6.75 -13.31 -0.90
C TYR A 82 -6.57 -12.14 0.09
N MET A 83 -7.62 -11.78 0.82
CA MET A 83 -7.60 -10.71 1.84
C MET A 83 -7.27 -9.31 1.32
N LYS A 84 -7.32 -9.07 -0.01
CA LYS A 84 -7.26 -7.71 -0.56
C LYS A 84 -8.56 -6.96 -0.22
N PRO A 85 -8.49 -5.80 0.46
CA PRO A 85 -9.67 -4.99 0.74
C PRO A 85 -10.21 -4.34 -0.54
N TYR A 86 -11.53 -4.21 -0.65
CA TYR A 86 -12.19 -3.57 -1.79
C TYR A 86 -13.54 -2.94 -1.39
N LEU A 87 -14.02 -2.03 -2.22
CA LEU A 87 -15.37 -1.46 -2.14
C LEU A 87 -16.25 -2.15 -3.19
N LYS A 88 -17.53 -2.35 -2.91
CA LYS A 88 -18.49 -2.84 -3.93
C LYS A 88 -18.67 -1.85 -5.09
N ASN A 89 -18.37 -0.57 -4.86
CA ASN A 89 -18.34 0.45 -5.90
C ASN A 89 -17.25 0.11 -6.94
N GLN A 90 -17.62 0.15 -8.22
CA GLN A 90 -16.71 -0.17 -9.33
C GLN A 90 -15.82 1.01 -9.76
N PHE A 91 -16.05 2.22 -9.25
CA PHE A 91 -15.37 3.45 -9.69
C PHE A 91 -14.16 3.86 -8.84
N LEU A 92 -14.06 3.35 -7.59
CA LEU A 92 -12.99 3.71 -6.65
C LEU A 92 -12.30 2.45 -6.15
N TYR A 93 -11.05 2.27 -6.57
CA TYR A 93 -10.15 1.23 -6.09
C TYR A 93 -9.22 1.84 -5.07
N PHE A 94 -8.88 1.06 -4.05
CA PHE A 94 -7.90 1.48 -3.08
C PHE A 94 -7.00 0.32 -2.66
N ASN A 95 -5.84 0.67 -2.11
CA ASN A 95 -4.95 -0.28 -1.47
C ASN A 95 -4.21 0.39 -0.31
N ILE A 96 -3.82 -0.40 0.68
CA ILE A 96 -3.24 0.09 1.92
C ILE A 96 -1.90 -0.60 2.14
N SER A 97 -0.93 0.14 2.67
CA SER A 97 0.30 -0.41 3.18
C SER A 97 0.71 0.24 4.49
N HIS A 98 1.34 -0.54 5.36
CA HIS A 98 1.79 -0.11 6.67
C HIS A 98 3.23 -0.54 6.87
N SER A 99 4.08 0.34 7.38
CA SER A 99 5.41 -0.04 7.88
C SER A 99 5.80 0.86 9.03
N ALA A 100 6.24 0.24 10.13
CA ALA A 100 6.36 0.88 11.44
C ALA A 100 5.05 1.61 11.82
N ASP A 101 5.12 2.91 12.09
CA ASP A 101 4.02 3.78 12.49
C ASP A 101 3.31 4.46 11.31
N LEU A 102 3.84 4.32 10.09
CA LEU A 102 3.37 5.01 8.90
C LEU A 102 2.41 4.13 8.11
N VAL A 103 1.30 4.73 7.69
CA VAL A 103 0.26 4.12 6.85
C VAL A 103 0.12 4.90 5.56
N LEU A 104 0.06 4.18 4.45
CA LEU A 104 -0.29 4.73 3.14
C LEU A 104 -1.62 4.15 2.65
N ILE A 105 -2.43 4.97 2.00
CA ILE A 105 -3.60 4.56 1.23
C ILE A 105 -3.48 5.12 -0.18
N ALA A 106 -3.42 4.26 -1.18
CA ALA A 106 -3.57 4.66 -2.57
C ALA A 106 -5.02 4.55 -3.01
N LEU A 107 -5.51 5.52 -3.78
CA LEU A 107 -6.81 5.54 -4.43
C LEU A 107 -6.65 5.80 -5.93
N ALA A 108 -7.41 5.08 -6.75
CA ALA A 108 -7.40 5.21 -8.21
C ALA A 108 -8.74 4.75 -8.81
N ARG A 109 -8.97 5.08 -10.09
CA ARG A 109 -10.15 4.61 -10.85
C ARG A 109 -9.98 3.23 -11.51
N LYS A 110 -8.84 2.58 -11.25
CA LYS A 110 -8.46 1.25 -11.75
C LYS A 110 -7.72 0.49 -10.65
N PRO A 111 -7.58 -0.86 -10.75
CA PRO A 111 -6.85 -1.65 -9.77
C PRO A 111 -5.48 -1.04 -9.44
N VAL A 112 -5.23 -0.85 -8.15
CA VAL A 112 -4.04 -0.20 -7.62
C VAL A 112 -3.48 -1.03 -6.45
N GLY A 113 -2.17 -0.96 -6.26
CA GLY A 113 -1.41 -1.55 -5.17
C GLY A 113 -0.33 -0.59 -4.72
N ILE A 114 -0.13 -0.47 -3.41
CA ILE A 114 0.90 0.37 -2.80
C ILE A 114 1.66 -0.45 -1.78
N ASP A 115 2.97 -0.23 -1.70
CA ASP A 115 3.80 -0.81 -0.66
C ASP A 115 4.74 0.24 -0.07
N ILE A 116 5.05 0.07 1.21
CA ILE A 116 6.03 0.90 1.92
C ILE A 116 6.76 0.02 2.92
N GLU A 117 8.07 0.18 3.02
CA GLU A 117 8.91 -0.49 3.99
C GLU A 117 9.95 0.43 4.61
N LYS A 118 10.05 0.41 5.94
CA LYS A 118 11.09 1.11 6.69
C LYS A 118 12.42 0.40 6.46
N LEU A 119 13.44 1.16 6.08
CA LEU A 119 14.80 0.67 6.00
C LEU A 119 15.25 0.22 7.39
N ARG A 120 15.65 -1.04 7.47
CA ARG A 120 16.16 -1.70 8.67
C ARG A 120 17.24 -2.69 8.26
N ASP A 121 18.09 -3.07 9.20
CA ASP A 121 19.07 -4.10 8.92
C ASP A 121 18.38 -5.46 8.74
N ILE A 122 18.93 -6.26 7.83
CA ILE A 122 18.43 -7.58 7.48
C ILE A 122 19.51 -8.56 7.94
N GLU A 123 19.15 -9.40 8.91
CA GLU A 123 20.08 -10.36 9.54
C GLU A 123 20.61 -11.37 8.52
N ASP A 124 19.77 -11.83 7.60
CA ASP A 124 20.13 -12.80 6.55
C ASP A 124 19.56 -12.37 5.19
N TYR A 125 20.37 -11.58 4.46
CA TYR A 125 20.04 -11.14 3.11
C TYR A 125 19.88 -12.33 2.17
N ASP A 126 20.71 -13.36 2.31
CA ASP A 126 20.81 -14.44 1.33
C ASP A 126 19.60 -15.36 1.39
N ARG A 127 19.20 -15.75 2.60
CA ARG A 127 17.99 -16.56 2.80
C ARG A 127 16.75 -15.81 2.36
N THR A 128 16.64 -14.53 2.72
CA THR A 128 15.47 -13.74 2.33
C THR A 128 15.48 -13.60 0.80
N ALA A 129 16.58 -13.11 0.21
CA ALA A 129 16.76 -12.94 -1.24
C ALA A 129 16.45 -14.22 -2.03
N ALA A 130 16.86 -15.38 -1.54
CA ALA A 130 16.62 -16.66 -2.20
C ALA A 130 15.13 -16.97 -2.42
N LEU A 131 14.25 -16.52 -1.53
CA LEU A 131 12.81 -16.82 -1.59
C LEU A 131 12.03 -15.90 -2.55
N PHE A 132 12.48 -14.65 -2.74
CA PHE A 132 11.71 -13.64 -3.46
C PHE A 132 12.42 -13.04 -4.69
N LEU A 133 13.75 -13.10 -4.78
CA LEU A 133 14.52 -12.55 -5.90
C LEU A 133 14.76 -13.58 -7.01
N SER A 134 14.58 -13.12 -8.24
CA SER A 134 15.13 -13.77 -9.42
C SER A 134 16.66 -13.61 -9.48
N ASP A 135 17.33 -14.43 -10.27
CA ASP A 135 18.80 -14.36 -10.38
C ASP A 135 19.31 -13.03 -10.93
N LYS A 136 18.52 -12.36 -11.79
CA LYS A 136 18.84 -11.01 -12.28
C LYS A 136 18.81 -9.96 -11.18
N GLU A 137 17.84 -10.07 -10.27
CA GLU A 137 17.69 -9.16 -9.13
C GLU A 137 18.71 -9.45 -8.03
N LYS A 138 19.05 -10.72 -7.80
CA LYS A 138 20.18 -11.09 -6.94
C LYS A 138 21.48 -10.46 -7.45
N ARG A 139 21.78 -10.57 -8.74
CA ARG A 139 22.96 -9.92 -9.33
C ARG A 139 22.97 -8.41 -9.09
N LEU A 140 21.84 -7.72 -9.32
CA LEU A 140 21.73 -6.29 -9.03
C LEU A 140 21.99 -5.99 -7.54
N LEU A 141 21.39 -6.77 -6.63
CA LEU A 141 21.59 -6.61 -5.19
C LEU A 141 23.06 -6.77 -4.80
N TYR A 142 23.72 -7.86 -5.22
CA TYR A 142 25.09 -8.19 -4.82
C TYR A 142 26.17 -7.34 -5.51
N ASN A 143 25.85 -6.69 -6.63
CA ASN A 143 26.76 -5.73 -7.29
C ASN A 143 26.91 -4.40 -6.54
N ASN A 144 26.08 -4.13 -5.53
CA ASN A 144 26.25 -2.94 -4.70
C ASN A 144 27.45 -3.07 -3.76
N GLU A 145 28.28 -2.04 -3.69
CA GLU A 145 29.53 -2.05 -2.92
C GLU A 145 29.31 -1.88 -1.42
N THR A 146 28.32 -1.09 -1.01
CA THR A 146 28.07 -0.76 0.40
C THR A 146 26.85 -1.47 0.95
N SER A 147 26.86 -1.77 2.26
CA SER A 147 25.71 -2.32 2.97
C SER A 147 24.48 -1.42 2.87
N PHE A 148 24.69 -0.09 2.87
CA PHE A 148 23.63 0.89 2.65
C PHE A 148 22.99 0.70 1.27
N LEU A 149 23.77 0.66 0.19
CA LEU A 149 23.23 0.48 -1.16
C LEU A 149 22.51 -0.86 -1.32
N LYS A 150 23.11 -1.96 -0.81
CA LYS A 150 22.46 -3.29 -0.78
C LYS A 150 21.09 -3.23 -0.09
N LYS A 151 21.02 -2.63 1.10
CA LYS A 151 19.78 -2.45 1.86
C LYS A 151 18.73 -1.69 1.05
N ASN A 152 19.12 -0.58 0.43
CA ASN A 152 18.20 0.22 -0.37
C ASN A 152 17.68 -0.54 -1.58
N THR A 153 18.57 -1.20 -2.35
CA THR A 153 18.18 -2.01 -3.51
C THR A 153 17.26 -3.16 -3.11
N PHE A 154 17.51 -3.82 -1.98
CA PHE A 154 16.64 -4.88 -1.46
C PHE A 154 15.21 -4.38 -1.24
N PHE A 155 15.04 -3.32 -0.44
CA PHE A 155 13.71 -2.81 -0.10
C PHE A 155 13.01 -2.15 -1.29
N GLU A 156 13.77 -1.61 -2.24
CA GLU A 156 13.23 -1.10 -3.48
C GLU A 156 12.66 -2.23 -4.35
N ILE A 157 13.39 -3.34 -4.51
CA ILE A 157 12.86 -4.52 -5.23
C ILE A 157 11.64 -5.09 -4.51
N TRP A 158 11.72 -5.24 -3.18
CA TRP A 158 10.62 -5.75 -2.36
C TRP A 158 9.34 -4.95 -2.58
N THR A 159 9.42 -3.64 -2.39
CA THR A 159 8.25 -2.75 -2.46
C THR A 159 7.64 -2.72 -3.86
N HIS A 160 8.44 -2.76 -4.92
CA HIS A 160 7.92 -2.90 -6.29
C HIS A 160 7.12 -4.18 -6.49
N LYS A 161 7.66 -5.33 -6.06
CA LYS A 161 6.98 -6.61 -6.25
C LYS A 161 5.70 -6.69 -5.42
N GLU A 162 5.74 -6.26 -4.17
CA GLU A 162 4.55 -6.21 -3.30
C GLU A 162 3.49 -5.25 -3.85
N ALA A 163 3.87 -4.08 -4.36
CA ALA A 163 2.92 -3.17 -5.01
C ALA A 163 2.23 -3.84 -6.21
N VAL A 164 2.97 -4.59 -7.04
CA VAL A 164 2.40 -5.37 -8.15
C VAL A 164 1.43 -6.43 -7.66
N VAL A 165 1.83 -7.26 -6.69
CA VAL A 165 0.96 -8.31 -6.13
C VAL A 165 -0.31 -7.72 -5.53
N LYS A 166 -0.18 -6.61 -4.79
CA LYS A 166 -1.31 -5.88 -4.23
C LYS A 166 -2.21 -5.30 -5.31
N ALA A 167 -1.68 -4.82 -6.43
CA ALA A 167 -2.49 -4.35 -7.55
C ALA A 167 -3.30 -5.49 -8.19
N LEU A 168 -2.67 -6.66 -8.38
CA LEU A 168 -3.31 -7.87 -8.92
C LEU A 168 -4.35 -8.49 -7.96
N GLY A 169 -4.12 -8.40 -6.65
CA GLY A 169 -5.01 -8.93 -5.62
C GLY A 169 -4.86 -10.42 -5.31
N TYR A 170 -3.69 -11.01 -5.58
CA TYR A 170 -3.41 -12.43 -5.30
C TYR A 170 -2.84 -12.71 -3.89
N GLY A 171 -2.61 -11.66 -3.09
CA GLY A 171 -2.06 -11.78 -1.73
C GLY A 171 -0.66 -12.42 -1.69
N LEU A 172 -0.19 -12.75 -0.50
CA LEU A 172 1.16 -13.27 -0.25
C LEU A 172 1.46 -14.63 -0.92
N HIS A 173 0.43 -15.32 -1.44
CA HIS A 173 0.60 -16.61 -2.12
C HIS A 173 1.07 -16.47 -3.57
N PHE A 174 1.14 -15.26 -4.10
CA PHE A 174 1.69 -15.06 -5.44
C PHE A 174 3.22 -15.25 -5.42
N PRO A 175 3.78 -16.12 -6.27
CA PRO A 175 5.22 -16.35 -6.29
C PRO A 175 5.96 -15.12 -6.80
N LEU A 176 6.47 -14.28 -5.89
CA LEU A 176 7.15 -13.00 -6.18
C LEU A 176 8.34 -13.16 -7.13
N HIS A 177 9.03 -14.30 -7.12
CA HIS A 177 10.12 -14.59 -8.05
C HIS A 177 9.68 -14.65 -9.52
N LYS A 178 8.38 -14.84 -9.80
CA LYS A 178 7.83 -14.82 -11.17
C LYS A 178 7.53 -13.41 -11.69
N ILE A 179 7.55 -12.39 -10.84
CA ILE A 179 7.39 -11.01 -11.27
C ILE A 179 8.77 -10.48 -11.63
N ASN A 180 8.99 -10.24 -12.92
CA ASN A 180 10.15 -9.49 -13.36
C ASN A 180 9.84 -7.99 -13.28
N ILE A 181 10.59 -7.27 -12.43
CA ILE A 181 10.51 -5.82 -12.31
C ILE A 181 11.74 -5.11 -12.88
N LEU A 182 12.67 -5.83 -13.53
CA LEU A 182 13.90 -5.26 -14.09
C LEU A 182 13.94 -5.32 -15.62
N HIS A 183 14.47 -4.25 -16.22
CA HIS A 183 14.89 -4.17 -17.61
C HIS A 183 16.21 -4.93 -17.84
N SER A 184 16.56 -5.19 -19.10
CA SER A 184 17.82 -5.85 -19.47
C SER A 184 19.08 -5.13 -19.01
N LYS A 185 18.98 -3.82 -18.73
CA LYS A 185 20.07 -2.96 -18.20
C LYS A 185 20.08 -2.85 -16.67
N HIS A 186 19.42 -3.76 -15.95
CA HIS A 186 19.28 -3.73 -14.48
C HIS A 186 18.61 -2.47 -13.90
N GLN A 187 17.76 -1.81 -14.69
CA GLN A 187 16.93 -0.68 -14.24
C GLN A 187 15.51 -1.18 -13.94
N PHE A 188 14.80 -0.55 -13.00
CA PHE A 188 13.41 -0.89 -12.73
C PHE A 188 12.50 -0.64 -13.95
N LEU A 189 11.56 -1.56 -14.17
CA LEU A 189 10.54 -1.42 -15.19
C LEU A 189 9.47 -0.45 -14.73
N ASN A 190 9.29 0.63 -15.50
CA ASN A 190 8.17 1.54 -15.31
C ASN A 190 6.83 0.91 -15.73
N THR A 191 6.86 -0.20 -16.48
CA THR A 191 5.67 -0.87 -16.98
C THR A 191 5.89 -2.37 -17.13
N ILE A 192 4.92 -3.16 -16.68
CA ILE A 192 4.92 -4.62 -16.79
C ILE A 192 3.62 -5.09 -17.47
N TYR A 193 3.70 -6.23 -18.14
CA TYR A 193 2.57 -6.85 -18.83
C TYR A 193 2.18 -8.14 -18.12
N ILE A 194 0.94 -8.21 -17.64
CA ILE A 194 0.40 -9.37 -16.91
C ILE A 194 -0.99 -9.67 -17.45
N LYS A 195 -1.23 -10.91 -17.92
CA LYS A 195 -2.53 -11.37 -18.43
C LYS A 195 -3.17 -10.40 -19.44
N ASN A 196 -2.39 -9.97 -20.44
CA ASN A 196 -2.80 -9.01 -21.48
C ASN A 196 -3.19 -7.61 -20.99
N LYS A 197 -2.81 -7.26 -19.76
CA LYS A 197 -2.99 -5.92 -19.20
C LYS A 197 -1.65 -5.27 -18.90
N ILE A 198 -1.64 -3.95 -19.04
CA ILE A 198 -0.51 -3.09 -18.72
C ILE A 198 -0.65 -2.63 -17.28
N TYR A 199 0.44 -2.71 -16.52
CA TYR A 199 0.55 -2.10 -15.20
C TYR A 199 1.74 -1.15 -15.17
N THR A 200 1.53 0.09 -14.74
CA THR A 200 2.61 1.03 -14.47
C THR A 200 3.06 0.88 -13.02
N VAL A 201 4.38 0.77 -12.82
CA VAL A 201 5.00 0.69 -11.49
C VAL A 201 5.91 1.91 -11.33
N ARG A 202 5.87 2.58 -10.18
CA ARG A 202 6.69 3.75 -9.87
C ARG A 202 7.18 3.73 -8.43
N ASN A 203 8.40 4.21 -8.23
CA ASN A 203 8.86 4.64 -6.93
C ASN A 203 8.07 5.85 -6.45
N ILE A 204 7.83 5.91 -5.14
CA ILE A 204 7.34 7.10 -4.47
C ILE A 204 8.28 7.40 -3.31
N LEU A 205 8.72 8.64 -3.20
CA LEU A 205 9.50 9.09 -2.06
C LEU A 205 8.55 9.67 -1.00
N ILE A 206 8.30 8.90 0.07
CA ILE A 206 7.52 9.37 1.22
C ILE A 206 8.42 9.95 2.31
N ASP A 207 9.50 9.25 2.63
CA ASP A 207 10.54 9.64 3.58
C ASP A 207 11.85 8.90 3.21
N LYS A 208 13.00 9.50 3.50
CA LYS A 208 14.32 8.95 3.12
C LYS A 208 14.62 7.60 3.79
N ASN A 209 14.04 7.33 4.95
CA ASN A 209 14.22 6.10 5.71
C ASN A 209 13.27 4.98 5.28
N TYR A 210 12.50 5.21 4.22
CA TYR A 210 11.56 4.25 3.68
C TYR A 210 11.84 3.99 2.20
N ARG A 211 11.40 2.84 1.72
CA ARG A 211 11.18 2.59 0.30
C ARG A 211 9.71 2.35 0.09
N SER A 212 9.18 2.86 -1.01
CA SER A 212 7.78 2.70 -1.34
C SER A 212 7.58 2.69 -2.84
N ALA A 213 6.62 1.89 -3.28
CA ALA A 213 6.25 1.78 -4.68
C ALA A 213 4.72 1.75 -4.83
N ILE A 214 4.27 2.21 -5.98
CA ILE A 214 2.89 2.11 -6.44
C ILE A 214 2.85 1.31 -7.73
N CYS A 215 1.82 0.48 -7.86
CA CYS A 215 1.46 -0.18 -9.09
C CYS A 215 -0.01 0.08 -9.41
N LYS A 216 -0.32 0.44 -10.65
CA LYS A 216 -1.70 0.67 -11.12
C LYS A 216 -1.90 0.02 -12.49
N GLU A 217 -3.09 -0.53 -12.72
CA GLU A 217 -3.53 -0.95 -14.06
C GLU A 217 -3.66 0.27 -15.00
N GLY A 218 -3.00 0.19 -16.16
CA GLY A 218 -2.85 1.29 -17.11
C GLY A 218 -1.77 2.29 -16.71
N LYS A 219 -1.73 3.44 -17.40
CA LYS A 219 -0.75 4.50 -17.18
C LYS A 219 -0.98 5.22 -15.84
N ILE A 220 0.09 5.77 -15.28
CA ILE A 220 0.06 6.78 -14.23
C ILE A 220 0.63 8.06 -14.85
N HIS A 221 -0.16 9.11 -14.95
CA HIS A 221 0.31 10.44 -15.35
C HIS A 221 0.68 11.23 -14.09
N GLU A 222 -0.26 11.30 -13.15
CA GLU A 222 -0.20 12.18 -11.99
C GLU A 222 -0.32 11.39 -10.69
N ILE A 223 0.47 11.80 -9.69
CA ILE A 223 0.42 11.26 -8.33
C ILE A 223 0.33 12.45 -7.37
N HIS A 224 -0.75 12.51 -6.61
CA HIS A 224 -0.92 13.48 -5.52
C HIS A 224 -0.72 12.81 -4.18
N ILE A 225 0.14 13.36 -3.32
CA ILE A 225 0.44 12.82 -2.00
C ILE A 225 -0.06 13.80 -0.94
N PHE A 226 -0.98 13.34 -0.10
CA PHE A 226 -1.64 14.11 0.93
C PHE A 226 -1.26 13.60 2.32
N GLN A 227 -1.06 14.50 3.26
CA GLN A 227 -1.00 14.16 4.68
C GLN A 227 -2.43 14.20 5.22
N PHE A 228 -2.88 13.13 5.90
CA PHE A 228 -4.09 13.24 6.70
C PHE A 228 -3.74 14.06 7.95
N GLU A 229 -4.41 15.19 8.14
CA GLU A 229 -4.06 16.14 9.20
C GLU A 229 -5.12 16.26 10.27
N ASN A 230 -6.39 16.47 9.91
CA ASN A 230 -7.49 16.66 10.85
C ASN A 230 -8.77 15.96 10.35
N LEU A 231 -9.57 15.47 11.29
CA LEU A 231 -10.99 15.22 11.05
C LEU A 231 -11.65 16.60 10.99
N SER A 232 -12.13 17.01 9.82
CA SER A 232 -12.95 18.22 9.73
C SER A 232 -14.19 18.00 10.61
N ASN A 233 -14.41 18.89 11.59
CA ASN A 233 -15.67 18.96 12.33
C ASN A 233 -16.84 19.26 11.38
#